data_AF-M1VWZ5-F1
#
_entry.id   AF-M1VWZ5-F1
#
_cell.length_a   1.000
_cell.length_b   1.000
_cell.length_c   1.000
_cell.angle_alpha   90.00
_cell.angle_beta   90.00
_cell.angle_gamma   90.00
#
_symmetry.space_group_name_H-M   'P 1'
#
loop_
_entity.id
_entity.type
_entity.pdbx_description
1 polymer ?
#
loop_
_entity_poly.entity_id
_entity_poly.type
_entity_poly.pdbx_seq_one_letter_code
_entity_poly.pdbx_strand_id
1 'polypeptide(L)'
;MLNERLGQEILYREAAEGALQYDKIDSLANLIVEHGVPCIIAAANDGDSGLFYINDGASGKGAMAVASFDNIEVPLISYHSSYTIDGGRKIDFLYTPGADVQWEVSMPLYSTSLDYHVGDDACQPLPVNTPGLKNYLLLVRRGTCSYDDKLRNLVAKGAQ
;
A
#
# COMPACT_ATOMS: atom_id res chain seq x y z
N MET A 1 3.92 -25.87 43.06
CA MET A 1 4.56 -25.35 41.84
C MET A 1 3.66 -24.28 41.29
N LEU A 2 3.96 -23.01 41.63
CA LEU A 2 3.28 -21.84 41.10
C LEU A 2 3.75 -21.67 39.64
N ASN A 3 2.87 -22.00 38.70
CA ASN A 3 3.08 -21.64 37.31
C ASN A 3 2.62 -20.19 37.17
N GLU A 4 3.52 -19.24 37.43
CA GLU A 4 3.31 -17.83 37.10
C GLU A 4 3.22 -17.71 35.57
N ARG A 5 2.03 -17.97 35.03
CA ARG A 5 1.71 -17.54 33.68
C ARG A 5 1.73 -16.01 33.72
N LEU A 6 2.60 -15.42 32.92
CA LEU A 6 2.61 -13.98 32.62
C LEU A 6 1.16 -13.55 32.37
N GLY A 7 0.58 -12.80 33.31
CA GLY A 7 -0.82 -12.37 33.26
C GLY A 7 -0.99 -11.33 32.17
N GLN A 8 -1.14 -11.77 30.92
CA GLN A 8 -1.55 -10.89 29.84
C GLN A 8 -3.03 -10.54 30.01
N GLU A 9 -3.32 -9.26 30.15
CA GLU A 9 -4.69 -8.75 30.26
C GLU A 9 -5.34 -8.57 28.89
N ILE A 10 -4.54 -8.37 27.83
CA ILE A 10 -4.97 -8.21 26.43
C ILE A 10 -3.94 -8.85 25.51
N LEU A 11 -4.40 -9.53 24.46
CA LEU A 11 -3.58 -9.93 23.32
C LEU A 11 -3.90 -9.07 22.10
N TYR A 12 -2.88 -8.39 21.57
CA TYR A 12 -2.92 -7.71 20.27
C TYR A 12 -2.05 -8.46 19.26
N ARG A 13 -2.58 -8.64 18.04
CA ARG A 13 -1.82 -9.27 16.96
C ARG A 13 -2.09 -8.64 15.60
N GLU A 14 -0.99 -8.42 14.88
CA GLU A 14 -0.96 -8.29 13.42
C GLU A 14 -0.32 -9.58 12.87
N ALA A 15 -0.98 -10.23 11.93
CA ALA A 15 -0.40 -11.32 11.18
C ALA A 15 -0.86 -11.27 9.73
N ALA A 16 -0.03 -11.83 8.86
CA ALA A 16 -0.29 -11.95 7.44
C ALA A 16 -0.35 -13.45 7.14
N GLU A 17 -1.54 -14.03 7.18
CA GLU A 17 -1.86 -15.34 6.63
C GLU A 17 -3.39 -15.43 6.61
N GLY A 18 -3.96 -15.52 5.42
CA GLY A 18 -5.40 -15.64 5.21
C GLY A 18 -5.72 -17.00 4.60
N ALA A 19 -6.50 -17.81 5.32
CA ALA A 19 -7.18 -18.95 4.73
C ALA A 19 -8.50 -19.26 5.44
N LEU A 20 -9.55 -19.45 4.66
CA LEU A 20 -10.85 -19.97 5.10
C LEU A 20 -10.75 -21.46 5.50
N GLN A 21 -9.93 -21.84 6.49
CA GLN A 21 -9.92 -23.21 6.99
C GLN A 21 -9.24 -23.36 8.35
N TYR A 22 -10.06 -23.45 9.42
CA TYR A 22 -9.73 -24.07 10.72
C TYR A 22 -8.25 -23.97 11.12
N ASP A 23 -7.74 -22.75 11.21
CA ASP A 23 -6.34 -22.56 11.55
C ASP A 23 -6.14 -22.87 13.05
N LYS A 24 -4.98 -23.47 13.37
CA LYS A 24 -4.50 -23.63 14.74
C LYS A 24 -4.47 -22.28 15.47
N ILE A 25 -4.27 -21.21 14.73
CA ILE A 25 -4.33 -19.85 15.23
C ILE A 25 -5.73 -19.46 15.72
N ASP A 26 -6.79 -19.78 14.99
CA ASP A 26 -8.17 -19.51 15.43
C ASP A 26 -8.47 -20.28 16.73
N SER A 27 -8.03 -21.54 16.79
CA SER A 27 -8.19 -22.38 17.99
C SER A 27 -7.42 -21.81 19.19
N LEU A 28 -6.25 -21.23 18.95
CA LEU A 28 -5.47 -20.54 19.98
C LEU A 28 -6.16 -19.26 20.45
N ALA A 29 -6.68 -18.44 19.53
CA ALA A 29 -7.43 -17.24 19.88
C ALA A 29 -8.66 -17.56 20.73
N ASN A 30 -9.39 -18.64 20.38
CA ASN A 30 -10.53 -19.14 21.15
C ASN A 30 -10.11 -19.49 22.59
N LEU A 31 -9.03 -20.26 22.75
CA LEU A 31 -8.54 -20.69 24.05
C LEU A 31 -8.15 -19.51 24.95
N ILE A 32 -7.54 -18.48 24.37
CA ILE A 32 -7.12 -17.27 25.09
C ILE A 32 -8.34 -16.50 25.58
N VAL A 33 -9.36 -16.35 24.73
CA VAL A 33 -10.65 -15.71 25.07
C VAL A 33 -11.40 -16.51 26.14
N GLU A 34 -11.43 -17.85 26.03
CA GLU A 34 -12.04 -18.74 27.04
C GLU A 34 -11.38 -18.62 28.42
N HIS A 35 -10.09 -18.26 28.46
CA HIS A 35 -9.36 -17.97 29.70
C HIS A 35 -9.49 -16.53 30.18
N GLY A 36 -10.38 -15.74 29.59
CA GLY A 36 -10.72 -14.39 30.04
C GLY A 36 -9.79 -13.30 29.52
N VAL A 37 -8.95 -13.60 28.52
CA VAL A 37 -8.05 -12.62 27.89
C VAL A 37 -8.64 -12.19 26.54
N PRO A 38 -9.06 -10.92 26.37
CA PRO A 38 -9.55 -10.44 25.08
C PRO A 38 -8.46 -10.48 24.00
N CYS A 39 -8.83 -10.96 22.82
CA CYS A 39 -7.99 -10.98 21.63
C CYS A 39 -8.43 -9.91 20.64
N ILE A 40 -7.55 -8.96 20.30
CA ILE A 40 -7.76 -7.92 19.29
C ILE A 40 -6.82 -8.19 18.11
N ILE A 41 -7.38 -8.46 16.94
CA ILE A 41 -6.60 -8.94 15.78
C ILE A 41 -7.02 -8.14 14.53
N ALA A 42 -6.05 -7.66 13.77
CA ALA A 42 -6.31 -6.96 12.51
C ALA A 42 -6.98 -7.90 11.49
N ALA A 43 -8.05 -7.42 10.85
CA ALA A 43 -8.87 -8.24 9.98
C ALA A 43 -8.14 -8.74 8.72
N ALA A 44 -7.34 -7.89 8.06
CA ALA A 44 -6.43 -8.16 6.93
C ALA A 44 -6.30 -6.88 6.09
N ASN A 45 -5.38 -6.88 5.12
CA ASN A 45 -5.25 -5.82 4.11
C ASN A 45 -5.51 -6.31 2.68
N ASP A 46 -6.04 -7.52 2.53
CA ASP A 46 -6.29 -8.21 1.25
C ASP A 46 -7.72 -7.97 0.74
N GLY A 47 -8.18 -6.72 0.80
CA GLY A 47 -9.55 -6.36 0.42
C GLY A 47 -9.89 -6.67 -1.06
N ASP A 48 -8.87 -6.81 -1.91
CA ASP A 48 -8.99 -7.25 -3.31
C ASP A 48 -9.34 -8.74 -3.45
N SER A 49 -9.03 -9.56 -2.44
CA SER A 49 -9.39 -10.99 -2.38
C SER A 49 -10.86 -11.22 -1.98
N GLY A 50 -11.55 -10.16 -1.54
CA GLY A 50 -12.98 -10.13 -1.26
C GLY A 50 -13.32 -10.04 0.22
N LEU A 51 -14.61 -9.79 0.51
CA LEU A 51 -15.11 -9.46 1.86
C LEU A 51 -14.90 -10.55 2.93
N PHE A 52 -14.68 -11.80 2.52
CA PHE A 52 -14.53 -12.94 3.42
C PHE A 52 -13.08 -13.43 3.53
N TYR A 53 -12.15 -12.71 2.92
CA TYR A 53 -10.72 -13.01 3.04
C TYR A 53 -10.17 -12.28 4.27
N ILE A 54 -10.34 -12.91 5.42
CA ILE A 54 -9.90 -12.41 6.73
C ILE A 54 -8.67 -13.20 7.20
N ASN A 55 -7.81 -12.55 7.98
CA ASN A 55 -6.64 -13.14 8.61
C ASN A 55 -7.02 -14.24 9.60
N ASP A 56 -6.17 -15.25 9.65
CA ASP A 56 -6.26 -16.30 10.66
C ASP A 56 -6.08 -15.72 12.07
N GLY A 57 -6.95 -16.12 12.98
CA GLY A 57 -7.08 -15.59 14.33
C GLY A 57 -8.21 -14.58 14.46
N ALA A 58 -8.38 -13.71 13.45
CA ALA A 58 -9.48 -12.75 13.44
C ALA A 58 -10.84 -13.42 13.19
N SER A 59 -10.87 -14.59 12.54
CA SER A 59 -12.03 -15.48 12.44
C SER A 59 -12.28 -16.33 13.70
N GLY A 60 -11.38 -16.27 14.68
CA GLY A 60 -11.51 -16.95 15.96
C GLY A 60 -12.79 -16.54 16.71
N LYS A 61 -13.48 -17.52 17.28
CA LYS A 61 -14.64 -17.30 18.14
C LYS A 61 -14.25 -16.46 19.35
N GLY A 62 -14.89 -15.30 19.48
CA GLY A 62 -14.68 -14.37 20.58
C GLY A 62 -13.48 -13.45 20.39
N ALA A 63 -12.73 -13.58 19.29
CA ALA A 63 -11.76 -12.57 18.89
C ALA A 63 -12.47 -11.32 18.35
N MET A 64 -11.84 -10.15 18.53
CA MET A 64 -12.25 -8.89 17.94
C MET A 64 -11.45 -8.66 16.66
N ALA A 65 -12.07 -8.92 15.51
CA ALA A 65 -11.54 -8.55 14.20
C ALA A 65 -11.66 -7.04 13.98
N VAL A 66 -10.54 -6.37 13.71
CA VAL A 66 -10.49 -4.91 13.54
C VAL A 66 -10.24 -4.56 12.08
N ALA A 67 -11.22 -3.93 11.45
CA ALA A 67 -11.08 -3.34 10.13
C ALA A 67 -10.41 -1.95 10.19
N SER A 68 -9.87 -1.51 9.06
CA SER A 68 -9.31 -0.16 8.91
C SER A 68 -10.25 0.73 8.11
N PHE A 69 -10.30 2.02 8.45
CA PHE A 69 -11.00 3.04 7.69
C PHE A 69 -10.18 4.34 7.70
N ASP A 70 -10.36 5.15 6.66
CA ASP A 70 -9.68 6.45 6.57
C ASP A 70 -10.31 7.47 7.52
N ASN A 71 -9.48 8.15 8.32
CA ASN A 71 -9.95 9.23 9.18
C ASN A 71 -10.27 10.49 8.37
N ILE A 72 -11.23 11.28 8.84
CA ILE A 72 -11.59 12.57 8.23
C ILE A 72 -10.57 13.68 8.51
N GLU A 73 -9.79 13.53 9.58
CA GLU A 73 -8.72 14.44 9.98
C GLU A 73 -7.39 13.68 10.05
N VAL A 74 -6.49 13.95 9.12
CA VAL A 74 -5.19 13.27 9.07
C VAL A 74 -4.10 14.32 9.25
N PRO A 75 -3.27 14.25 10.31
CA PRO A 75 -2.09 15.09 10.41
C PRO A 75 -1.15 14.74 9.25
N LEU A 76 -1.13 15.59 8.23
CA LEU A 76 -0.38 15.34 7.00
C LEU A 76 1.03 15.90 7.13
N ILE A 77 2.02 15.03 7.14
CA ILE A 77 3.40 15.40 6.80
C ILE A 77 3.49 15.32 5.28
N SER A 78 3.37 16.48 4.62
CA SER A 78 3.34 16.57 3.17
C SER A 78 4.72 16.84 2.59
N TYR A 79 5.03 16.18 1.47
CA TYR A 79 6.13 16.59 0.60
C TYR A 79 5.59 17.52 -0.46
N HIS A 80 6.26 18.66 -0.62
CA HIS A 80 5.86 19.69 -1.56
C HIS A 80 6.81 19.67 -2.75
N SER A 81 6.23 19.75 -3.94
CA SER A 81 6.96 20.03 -5.16
C SER A 81 6.15 20.97 -6.02
N SER A 82 6.72 21.39 -7.14
CA SER A 82 6.12 22.40 -8.00
C SER A 82 6.56 22.23 -9.44
N TYR A 83 5.70 22.65 -10.36
CA TYR A 83 6.02 22.69 -11.77
C TYR A 83 5.58 24.01 -12.41
N THR A 84 6.11 24.29 -13.59
CA THR A 84 5.72 25.41 -14.46
C THR A 84 5.49 24.87 -15.87
N ILE A 85 4.48 25.39 -16.54
CA ILE A 85 4.24 25.10 -17.97
C ILE A 85 4.69 26.33 -18.76
N ASP A 86 5.57 26.13 -19.74
CA ASP A 86 6.05 27.17 -20.66
C ASP A 86 6.54 28.46 -19.97
N GLY A 87 7.22 28.31 -18.82
CA GLY A 87 7.71 29.44 -18.01
C GLY A 87 6.62 30.28 -17.35
N GLY A 88 5.38 29.78 -17.34
CA GLY A 88 4.23 30.41 -16.70
C GLY A 88 4.28 30.33 -15.18
N ARG A 89 3.10 30.47 -14.56
CA ARG A 89 2.96 30.46 -13.10
C ARG A 89 3.39 29.12 -12.51
N LYS A 90 4.12 29.18 -11.39
CA LYS A 90 4.42 28.03 -10.52
C LYS A 90 3.14 27.43 -9.94
N ILE A 91 2.98 26.12 -10.07
CA ILE A 91 1.87 25.33 -9.54
C ILE A 91 2.45 24.35 -8.52
N ASP A 92 1.99 24.45 -7.27
CA ASP A 92 2.42 23.58 -6.19
C ASP A 92 1.55 22.32 -6.13
N PHE A 93 2.15 21.19 -5.77
CA PHE A 93 1.47 19.94 -5.54
C PHE A 93 2.09 19.17 -4.38
N LEU A 94 1.29 18.26 -3.81
CA LEU A 94 1.71 17.34 -2.76
C LEU A 94 2.01 15.98 -3.37
N TYR A 95 2.99 15.28 -2.81
CA TYR A 95 3.29 13.90 -3.18
C TYR A 95 3.71 13.07 -1.98
N THR A 96 3.66 11.75 -2.15
CA THR A 96 4.23 10.79 -1.20
C THR A 96 5.43 10.15 -1.89
N PRO A 97 6.64 10.22 -1.31
CA PRO A 97 7.83 9.63 -1.92
C PRO A 97 7.72 8.11 -1.91
N GLY A 98 8.28 7.48 -2.95
CA GLY A 98 8.54 6.04 -2.94
C GLY A 98 9.71 5.68 -2.02
N ALA A 99 10.03 4.39 -1.95
CA ALA A 99 11.20 3.90 -1.23
C ALA A 99 12.50 4.46 -1.84
N ASP A 100 13.49 4.74 -0.99
CA ASP A 100 14.86 5.12 -1.35
C ASP A 100 15.03 6.37 -2.23
N VAL A 101 14.17 7.39 -2.08
CA VAL A 101 14.29 8.58 -2.92
C VAL A 101 14.62 9.88 -2.18
N GLN A 102 15.73 10.50 -2.57
CA GLN A 102 16.05 11.90 -2.28
C GLN A 102 15.66 12.75 -3.49
N TRP A 103 14.59 13.53 -3.36
CA TRP A 103 14.07 14.39 -4.42
C TRP A 103 14.46 15.85 -4.19
N GLU A 104 15.72 16.19 -4.49
CA GLU A 104 16.12 17.58 -4.70
C GLU A 104 16.53 17.80 -6.16
N VAL A 105 15.66 17.39 -7.09
CA VAL A 105 15.90 17.47 -8.53
C VAL A 105 14.86 18.31 -9.24
N SER A 106 15.30 19.12 -10.20
CA SER A 106 14.45 19.89 -11.10
C SER A 106 14.73 19.45 -12.54
N MET A 107 13.78 18.75 -13.15
CA MET A 107 13.92 18.14 -14.47
C MET A 107 12.62 18.31 -15.29
N PRO A 108 12.68 18.27 -16.62
CA PRO A 108 11.49 18.30 -17.45
C PRO A 108 10.59 17.10 -17.16
N LEU A 109 9.28 17.34 -17.13
CA LEU A 109 8.27 16.30 -16.98
C LEU A 109 7.97 15.67 -18.34
N TYR A 110 8.00 14.35 -18.41
CA TYR A 110 7.54 13.57 -19.56
C TYR A 110 6.35 12.71 -19.14
N SER A 111 5.26 12.79 -19.90
CA SER A 111 4.11 11.92 -19.68
C SER A 111 4.02 10.88 -20.78
N THR A 112 3.80 9.63 -20.39
CA THR A 112 3.63 8.50 -21.32
C THR A 112 2.28 8.54 -22.04
N SER A 113 1.28 9.21 -21.45
CA SER A 113 -0.03 9.45 -22.05
C SER A 113 -0.63 10.76 -21.55
N LEU A 114 -1.20 11.56 -22.46
CA LEU A 114 -1.99 12.74 -22.10
C LEU A 114 -3.47 12.44 -21.88
N ASP A 115 -3.91 11.21 -22.14
CA ASP A 115 -5.27 10.77 -21.88
C ASP A 115 -5.44 10.47 -20.39
N TYR A 116 -6.25 11.28 -19.70
CA TYR A 116 -6.54 11.08 -18.28
C TYR A 116 -7.58 9.98 -18.00
N HIS A 117 -8.03 9.23 -19.02
CA HIS A 117 -8.87 8.05 -18.84
C HIS A 117 -8.12 6.73 -19.06
N VAL A 118 -6.83 6.77 -19.42
CA VAL A 118 -6.04 5.57 -19.67
C VAL A 118 -5.98 4.68 -18.40
N GLY A 119 -6.41 3.43 -18.54
CA GLY A 119 -6.47 2.48 -17.43
C GLY A 119 -5.19 1.68 -17.23
N ASP A 120 -4.31 1.65 -18.23
CA ASP A 120 -3.18 0.73 -18.35
C ASP A 120 -1.87 1.42 -18.76
N ASP A 121 -1.72 2.70 -18.38
CA ASP A 121 -0.53 3.50 -18.73
C ASP A 121 0.78 2.83 -18.31
N ALA A 122 1.71 2.67 -19.23
CA ALA A 122 2.98 1.95 -19.05
C ALA A 122 2.85 0.51 -18.50
N CYS A 123 1.68 -0.13 -18.57
CA CYS A 123 1.53 -1.54 -18.18
C CYS A 123 2.16 -2.50 -19.20
N GLN A 124 2.31 -2.04 -20.45
CA GLN A 124 3.01 -2.76 -21.52
C GLN A 124 4.29 -2.03 -21.92
N PRO A 125 5.23 -2.69 -22.63
CA PRO A 125 6.42 -2.05 -23.15
C PRO A 125 6.08 -0.77 -23.92
N LEU A 126 6.79 0.31 -23.60
CA LEU A 126 6.56 1.62 -24.22
C LEU A 126 6.80 1.55 -25.74
N PRO A 127 6.01 2.27 -26.55
CA PRO A 127 6.16 2.31 -27.99
C PRO A 127 7.61 2.53 -28.44
N VAL A 128 8.02 1.93 -29.55
CA VAL A 128 9.41 1.99 -30.04
C VAL A 128 9.88 3.44 -30.23
N ASN A 129 8.99 4.32 -30.68
CA ASN A 129 9.23 5.75 -30.86
C ASN A 129 9.28 6.58 -29.57
N THR A 130 9.04 5.99 -28.39
CA THR A 130 9.21 6.68 -27.11
C THR A 130 10.68 7.11 -26.95
N PRO A 131 10.96 8.39 -26.66
CA PRO A 131 12.32 8.89 -26.45
C PRO A 131 12.99 8.21 -25.25
N GLY A 132 14.31 8.34 -25.16
CA GLY A 132 15.05 7.92 -23.96
C GLY A 132 14.64 8.76 -22.74
N LEU A 133 14.39 8.10 -21.61
CA LEU A 133 13.74 8.69 -20.44
C LEU A 133 14.70 9.12 -19.32
N LYS A 134 16.01 8.97 -19.51
CA LYS A 134 17.05 9.19 -18.48
C LYS A 134 17.01 10.58 -17.80
N ASN A 135 16.62 11.62 -18.53
CA ASN A 135 16.69 13.01 -18.05
C ASN A 135 15.31 13.61 -17.78
N TYR A 136 14.30 12.78 -17.54
CA TYR A 136 12.92 13.20 -17.35
C TYR A 136 12.37 12.72 -16.01
N LEU A 137 11.53 13.56 -15.40
CA LEU A 137 10.55 13.09 -14.41
C LEU A 137 9.37 12.50 -15.14
N LEU A 138 8.93 11.32 -14.74
CA LEU A 138 7.90 10.58 -15.46
C LEU A 138 6.54 10.73 -14.76
N LEU A 139 5.56 11.23 -15.51
CA LEU A 139 4.16 11.25 -15.08
C LEU A 139 3.42 10.09 -15.75
N VAL A 140 3.16 9.05 -14.96
CA VAL A 140 2.45 7.85 -15.38
C VAL A 140 1.19 7.70 -14.56
N ARG A 141 0.06 7.44 -15.24
CA ARG A 141 -1.23 7.30 -14.57
C ARG A 141 -1.31 5.98 -13.81
N ARG A 142 -1.87 6.03 -12.59
CA ARG A 142 -2.24 4.81 -11.83
C ARG A 142 -3.26 4.03 -12.64
N GLY A 143 -3.07 2.71 -12.72
CA GLY A 143 -3.87 1.85 -13.58
C GLY A 143 -4.07 0.47 -12.99
N THR A 144 -4.42 -0.47 -13.86
CA THR A 144 -4.78 -1.85 -13.53
C THR A 144 -3.60 -2.77 -13.22
N CYS A 145 -2.38 -2.39 -13.61
CA CYS A 145 -1.16 -3.13 -13.30
C CYS A 145 -0.40 -2.55 -12.09
N SER A 146 0.54 -3.33 -11.56
CA SER A 146 1.36 -2.94 -10.42
C SER A 146 2.29 -1.76 -10.73
N TYR A 147 2.77 -1.08 -9.68
CA TYR A 147 3.81 -0.05 -9.82
C TYR A 147 5.12 -0.63 -10.37
N ASP A 148 5.45 -1.87 -10.01
CA ASP A 148 6.66 -2.56 -10.48
C ASP A 148 6.62 -2.84 -11.99
N ASP A 149 5.46 -3.22 -12.52
CA ASP A 149 5.30 -3.44 -13.97
C ASP A 149 5.50 -2.14 -14.74
N LYS A 150 4.92 -1.04 -14.24
CA LYS A 150 5.13 0.30 -14.80
C LYS A 150 6.60 0.68 -14.76
N LEU A 151 7.24 0.55 -13.59
CA LEU A 151 8.65 0.89 -13.39
C LEU A 151 9.56 0.09 -14.34
N ARG A 152 9.33 -1.21 -14.47
CA ARG A 152 10.11 -2.08 -15.38
C ARG A 152 10.05 -1.60 -16.83
N ASN A 153 8.88 -1.20 -17.32
CA ASN A 153 8.72 -0.72 -18.68
C ASN A 153 9.37 0.66 -18.90
N LEU A 154 9.35 1.54 -17.89
CA LEU A 154 10.02 2.85 -17.94
C LEU A 154 11.54 2.70 -17.91
N VAL A 155 12.07 1.85 -17.04
CA VAL A 155 13.52 1.55 -16.93
C VAL A 155 14.04 0.94 -18.22
N ALA A 156 13.24 0.14 -18.95
CA ALA A 156 13.60 -0.36 -20.27
C ALA A 156 13.83 0.75 -21.32
N LYS A 157 13.32 1.98 -21.07
CA LYS A 157 13.59 3.19 -21.87
C LYS A 157 14.63 4.12 -21.21
N GLY A 158 15.30 3.66 -20.16
CA GLY A 158 16.41 4.33 -19.51
C GLY A 158 16.01 5.28 -18.37
N ALA A 159 14.81 5.17 -17.82
CA ALA A 159 14.43 5.85 -16.57
C ALA A 159 15.34 5.42 -15.40
N GLN A 160 15.63 6.34 -14.48
CA GLN A 160 16.52 6.13 -13.32
C GLN A 160 15.95 6.79 -12.07
#